data_AF-A0A399ZZU6-F1
#
_entry.id   AF-A0A399ZZU6-F1
#
_cell.length_a   1.000
_cell.length_b   1.000
_cell.length_c   1.000
_cell.angle_alpha   90.00
_cell.angle_beta   90.00
_cell.angle_gamma   90.00
#
_symmetry.space_group_name_H-M   'P 1'
#
loop_
_entity.id
_entity.type
_entity.pdbx_description
1 polymer ?
#
loop_
_entity_poly.entity_id
_entity_poly.type
_entity_poly.pdbx_seq_one_letter_code
_entity_poly.pdbx_strand_id
1 'polypeptide(L)' 'ATQALLGEVRRRYLPNTVLALKAPDAESMLPLLEGRGLVEGSPAAYVCENYACKLPVTTPEALAALLDGDAAV' A
#
# COMPACT_ATOMS: atom_id res chain seq x y z
N ALA A 1 6.11 -4.82 -11.40
CA ALA A 1 6.34 -4.12 -10.12
C ALA A 1 5.11 -4.14 -9.21
N THR A 2 3.96 -3.55 -9.60
CA THR A 2 2.74 -3.52 -8.75
C THR A 2 2.27 -4.91 -8.28
N GLN A 3 2.37 -5.93 -9.14
CA GLN A 3 2.01 -7.30 -8.77
C GLN A 3 2.83 -7.87 -7.62
N ALA A 4 4.10 -7.46 -7.48
CA ALA A 4 4.95 -7.90 -6.37
C ALA A 4 4.45 -7.32 -5.04
N LEU A 5 4.09 -6.02 -5.02
CA LEU A 5 3.47 -5.38 -3.85
C LEU A 5 2.12 -6.03 -3.48
N LEU A 6 1.30 -6.35 -4.49
CA LEU A 6 0.03 -7.07 -4.27
C LEU A 6 0.25 -8.49 -3.74
N GLY A 7 1.33 -9.15 -4.15
CA GLY A 7 1.72 -10.46 -3.64
C GLY A 7 1.94 -10.45 -2.13
N GLU A 8 2.61 -9.42 -1.61
CA GLU A 8 2.85 -9.23 -0.17
C GLU A 8 1.56 -9.10 0.63
N VAL A 9 0.57 -8.37 0.12
CA VAL A 9 -0.74 -8.25 0.78
C VAL A 9 -1.50 -9.58 0.72
N ARG A 10 -1.56 -10.20 -0.46
CA ARG A 10 -2.38 -11.40 -0.70
C ARG A 10 -1.87 -12.67 -0.02
N ARG A 11 -0.57 -12.74 0.29
CA ARG A 11 0.03 -13.90 0.98
C ARG A 11 -0.14 -13.88 2.50
N ARG A 12 -0.67 -12.79 3.07
CA ARG A 12 -0.81 -12.59 4.51
C ARG A 12 -2.27 -12.64 4.94
N TYR A 13 -2.48 -13.04 6.20
CA TYR A 13 -3.77 -12.85 6.85
C TYR A 13 -3.81 -11.47 7.50
N LEU A 14 -4.53 -10.53 6.88
CA LEU A 14 -4.64 -9.14 7.31
C LEU A 14 -6.12 -8.81 7.63
N PRO A 15 -6.62 -9.16 8.84
CA PRO A 15 -8.01 -8.89 9.19
C PRO A 15 -8.26 -7.38 9.21
N ASN A 16 -9.51 -6.98 8.93
CA ASN A 16 -9.95 -5.58 8.95
C ASN A 16 -9.17 -4.64 8.01
N THR A 17 -8.52 -5.19 6.98
CA THR A 17 -7.73 -4.41 6.01
C THR A 17 -8.52 -4.19 4.72
N VAL A 18 -8.52 -2.95 4.23
CA VAL A 18 -9.09 -2.59 2.92
C VAL A 18 -7.93 -2.33 1.96
N LEU A 19 -7.92 -3.04 0.83
CA LEU A 19 -6.97 -2.80 -0.25
C LEU A 19 -7.63 -1.99 -1.37
N ALA A 20 -7.05 -0.83 -1.68
CA ALA A 20 -7.45 0.00 -2.79
C ALA A 20 -6.28 0.14 -3.78
N LEU A 21 -6.58 0.05 -5.08
CA LEU A 21 -5.58 0.10 -6.15
C LEU A 21 -6.08 0.99 -7.28
N LYS A 22 -5.18 1.81 -7.82
CA LYS A 22 -5.41 2.66 -8.99
C LYS A 22 -4.32 2.45 -10.02
N ALA A 23 -4.67 2.43 -11.30
CA ALA A 23 -3.68 2.63 -12.34
C ALA A 23 -3.20 4.10 -12.33
N PRO A 24 -1.96 4.40 -12.78
CA PRO A 24 -1.41 5.77 -12.73
C PRO A 24 -2.34 6.82 -13.36
N ASP A 25 -2.87 6.51 -14.55
CA ASP A 25 -3.69 7.42 -15.37
C ASP A 25 -5.20 7.20 -15.20
N ALA A 26 -5.61 6.32 -14.29
CA ALA A 26 -7.01 6.10 -14.00
C ALA A 26 -7.50 7.12 -12.96
N GLU A 27 -8.69 7.68 -13.18
CA GLU A 27 -9.44 8.34 -12.11
C GLU A 27 -9.96 7.31 -11.12
N SER A 28 -10.02 7.70 -9.85
CA SER A 28 -10.57 6.86 -8.78
C SER A 28 -11.71 7.61 -8.12
N MET A 29 -12.85 6.93 -7.99
CA MET A 29 -13.99 7.39 -7.20
C MET A 29 -13.74 7.34 -5.68
N LEU A 30 -12.64 6.72 -5.25
CA LEU A 30 -12.25 6.63 -3.84
C LEU A 30 -11.40 7.84 -3.46
N PRO A 31 -11.88 8.73 -2.55
CA PRO A 31 -11.11 9.90 -2.11
C PRO A 31 -9.76 9.55 -1.49
N LEU A 32 -9.65 8.36 -0.89
CA LEU A 32 -8.40 7.89 -0.28
C LEU A 32 -7.25 7.75 -1.30
N LEU A 33 -7.54 7.61 -2.59
CA LEU A 33 -6.54 7.46 -3.66
C LEU A 33 -6.16 8.79 -4.33
N GLU A 34 -6.79 9.90 -3.93
CA GLU A 34 -6.44 11.23 -4.43
C GLU A 34 -5.01 11.60 -4.05
N GLY A 35 -4.25 12.13 -5.01
CA GLY A 35 -2.84 12.47 -4.82
C GLY A 35 -1.88 11.29 -4.62
N ARG A 36 -2.36 10.04 -4.66
CA ARG A 36 -1.53 8.83 -4.54
C ARG A 36 -1.15 8.28 -5.90
N GLY A 37 0.00 8.74 -6.39
CA GLY A 37 0.57 8.36 -7.68
C GLY A 37 1.80 7.47 -7.56
N LEU A 38 2.58 7.43 -8.64
CA LEU A 38 3.89 6.81 -8.66
C LEU A 38 4.89 7.65 -7.84
N VAL A 39 5.86 6.98 -7.22
CA VAL A 39 7.01 7.61 -6.57
C VAL A 39 8.22 7.34 -7.45
N GLU A 40 8.81 8.40 -8.01
CA GLU A 40 9.96 8.30 -8.93
C GLU A 40 9.70 7.33 -10.10
N GLY A 41 8.47 7.31 -10.64
CA GLY A 41 8.07 6.39 -11.71
C GLY A 41 7.81 4.94 -11.28
N SER A 42 8.02 4.61 -10.01
CA SER A 42 7.76 3.28 -9.44
C SER A 42 6.38 3.22 -8.76
N PRO A 43 5.69 2.05 -8.80
CA PRO A 43 4.48 1.84 -8.01
C PRO A 43 4.77 2.03 -6.53
N ALA A 44 3.89 2.76 -5.84
CA ALA A 44 4.00 3.03 -4.42
C ALA A 44 2.86 2.36 -3.65
N ALA A 45 3.18 1.74 -2.51
CA ALA A 45 2.23 1.25 -1.54
C ALA A 45 2.23 2.16 -0.31
N TYR A 46 1.04 2.45 0.21
CA TYR A 46 0.82 3.24 1.41
C TYR A 46 0.09 2.36 2.43
N VAL A 47 0.67 2.19 3.61
CA VAL A 47 0.00 1.53 4.74
C VAL A 47 -0.53 2.61 5.66
N CYS A 48 -1.86 2.65 5.81
CA CYS A 48 -2.54 3.65 6.63
C CYS A 48 -3.25 2.98 7.81
N GLU A 49 -2.97 3.47 9.00
CA GLU A 49 -3.45 2.98 10.29
C GLU A 49 -3.89 4.19 11.12
N ASN A 50 -5.01 4.08 11.85
CA ASN A 50 -5.49 5.16 12.73
C ASN A 50 -5.57 6.55 12.06
N TYR A 51 -6.10 6.59 10.83
CA TYR A 51 -6.23 7.82 10.02
C TYR A 51 -4.90 8.50 9.63
N ALA A 52 -3.76 7.84 9.85
CA ALA A 52 -2.44 8.29 9.42
C ALA A 52 -1.82 7.31 8.44
N CYS A 53 -1.07 7.80 7.45
CA CYS A 53 -0.34 6.95 6.52
C CYS A 53 1.16 7.01 6.80
N LYS A 54 1.81 5.85 6.79
CA LYS A 54 3.27 5.75 6.80
C LYS A 54 3.83 6.26 5.46
N LEU A 55 5.14 6.50 5.41
CA LEU A 55 5.81 6.89 4.18
C LEU A 55 5.59 5.82 3.09
N PRO A 56 5.45 6.23 1.81
CA PRO A 56 5.28 5.29 0.72
C PRO A 56 6.51 4.41 0.55
N VAL A 57 6.27 3.14 0.25
CA VAL A 57 7.31 2.17 -0.10
C VAL A 57 7.09 1.67 -1.51
N THR A 58 8.20 1.44 -2.23
CA THR A 58 8.18 1.00 -3.63
C THR A 58 8.68 -0.44 -3.82
N THR A 59 9.20 -1.07 -2.75
CA THR A 59 9.72 -2.44 -2.77
C THR A 59 8.84 -3.40 -1.98
N PRO A 60 8.73 -4.68 -2.40
CA PRO A 60 8.01 -5.71 -1.66
C PRO A 60 8.55 -5.92 -0.25
N GLU A 61 9.87 -5.86 -0.07
CA GLU A 61 10.53 -6.11 1.22
C GLU A 61 10.22 -5.00 2.23
N ALA A 62 10.16 -3.74 1.79
CA ALA A 62 9.78 -2.64 2.66
C ALA A 62 8.28 -2.70 2.99
N LEU A 63 7.43 -3.09 2.03
CA LEU A 63 5.99 -3.29 2.29
C LEU A 63 5.76 -4.44 3.27
N ALA A 64 6.48 -5.54 3.12
CA ALA A 64 6.46 -6.68 4.05
C ALA A 64 6.71 -6.21 5.49
N ALA A 65 7.78 -5.46 5.71
CA ALA A 65 8.14 -4.94 7.03
C ALA A 65 7.04 -4.05 7.64
N LEU A 66 6.36 -3.24 6.82
CA LEU A 66 5.24 -2.41 7.31
C LEU A 66 4.00 -3.23 7.66
N LEU A 67 3.72 -4.31 6.93
CA LEU A 67 2.54 -5.16 7.11
C LEU A 67 2.70 -6.21 8.21
N ASP A 68 3.92 -6.70 8.42
CA ASP A 68 4.23 -7.62 9.51
C ASP A 68 4.20 -6.90 10.88
N GLY A 69 4.23 -5.55 10.84
CA GLY A 69 4.10 -4.68 11.99
C GLY A 69 5.32 -4.71 12.90
N ASP A 70 5.60 -3.58 13.55
CA ASP A 70 6.10 -3.62 14.92
C ASP A 70 5.15 -4.54 15.69
N ALA A 71 5.63 -5.71 16.13
CA ALA A 71 4.87 -6.70 16.87
C ALA A 71 4.57 -6.23 18.31
N ALA A 72 3.88 -5.10 18.46
CA ALA A 72 3.47 -4.53 19.74
C ALA A 72 1.97 -4.23 19.72
N VAL A 73 1.19 -5.32 19.74
CA VAL A 73 -0.05 -5.37 20.52
C VAL A 73 0.34 -5.78 21.94
#